data_AF-A0A527D0Z8-F1
#
_entry.id   AF-A0A527D0Z8-F1
#
_cell.length_a   1.000
_cell.length_b   1.000
_cell.length_c   1.000
_cell.angle_alpha   90.00
_cell.angle_beta   90.00
_cell.angle_gamma   90.00
#
_symmetry.space_group_name_H-M   'P 1'
#
loop_
_entity.id
_entity.type
_entity.pdbx_description
1 polymer ?
#
loop_
_entity_poly.entity_id
_entity_poly.type
_entity_poly.pdbx_seq_one_letter_code
_entity_poly.pdbx_strand_id
1 'polypeptide(L)' 'MPDDKSKTDNRDRSRVAGDEEYEIGYLASKFGLSIPEVRQLIAKHGNDRDTLE' A
#
# COMPACT_ATOMS: atom_id res chain seq x y z
N MET A 1 -19.54 11.27 21.86
CA MET A 1 -18.43 10.31 22.07
C MET A 1 -17.52 10.47 20.87
N PRO A 2 -16.29 11.00 21.00
CA PRO A 2 -15.34 11.02 19.90
C PRO A 2 -14.82 9.60 19.68
N ASP A 3 -14.74 9.22 18.42
CA ASP A 3 -14.43 7.88 17.95
C ASP A 3 -13.08 7.43 18.51
N ASP A 4 -13.06 6.30 19.22
CA ASP A 4 -11.83 5.70 19.73
C ASP A 4 -11.04 5.12 18.54
N LYS A 5 -10.21 5.96 17.92
CA LYS A 5 -9.33 5.60 16.79
C LYS A 5 -8.24 4.58 17.17
N SER A 6 -8.20 4.11 18.43
CA SER A 6 -7.26 3.09 18.91
C SER A 6 -7.67 1.66 18.54
N LYS A 7 -8.88 1.48 17.98
CA LYS A 7 -9.38 0.20 17.44
C LYS A 7 -9.12 0.05 15.93
N THR A 8 -8.21 0.83 15.34
CA THR A 8 -7.67 0.50 14.01
C THR A 8 -6.62 -0.57 14.21
N ASP A 9 -7.07 -1.81 14.16
CA ASP A 9 -6.26 -3.00 14.15
C ASP A 9 -5.07 -2.83 13.17
N ASN A 10 -3.86 -2.68 13.70
CA ASN A 10 -2.64 -2.40 12.93
C ASN A 10 -2.30 -3.49 11.90
N ARG A 11 -3.04 -4.62 11.87
CA ARG A 11 -2.87 -5.66 10.86
C ARG A 11 -3.29 -5.20 9.47
N ASP A 12 -4.23 -4.25 9.36
CA ASP A 12 -4.68 -3.73 8.06
C ASP A 12 -3.68 -2.71 7.47
N ARG A 13 -3.05 -1.88 8.32
CA ARG A 13 -2.00 -0.94 7.88
C ARG A 13 -0.67 -1.59 7.45
N SER A 14 -0.53 -2.89 7.67
CA SER A 14 0.67 -3.65 7.26
C SER A 14 0.65 -4.00 5.78
N ARG A 15 -0.49 -3.85 5.10
CA ARG A 15 -0.68 -4.27 3.71
C ARG A 15 -1.11 -3.07 2.87
N VAL A 16 -0.30 -2.69 1.88
CA VAL A 16 -0.66 -1.72 0.84
C VAL A 16 -1.74 -2.24 -0.09
N ALA A 17 -3.00 -1.87 0.09
CA ALA A 17 -4.09 -2.31 -0.79
C ALA A 17 -3.70 -2.15 -2.27
N GLY A 18 -3.27 -3.26 -2.89
CA GLY A 18 -2.70 -3.25 -4.24
C GLY A 18 -3.71 -2.90 -5.33
N ASP A 19 -4.96 -2.71 -4.92
CA ASP A 19 -6.11 -2.29 -5.71
C ASP A 19 -6.42 -0.80 -5.52
N GLU A 20 -5.91 -0.16 -4.45
CA GLU A 20 -6.06 1.29 -4.25
C GLU A 20 -5.09 2.06 -5.15
N GLU A 21 -5.65 2.70 -6.18
CA GLU A 21 -4.88 3.52 -7.13
C GLU A 21 -4.06 4.62 -6.47
N TYR A 22 -4.50 5.09 -5.29
CA TYR A 22 -3.79 6.07 -4.48
C TYR A 22 -2.43 5.54 -3.99
N GLU A 23 -2.36 4.31 -3.48
CA GLU A 23 -1.10 3.74 -3.00
C GLU A 23 -0.19 3.30 -4.17
N ILE A 24 -0.77 2.87 -5.30
CA ILE A 24 -0.02 2.60 -6.52
C ILE A 24 0.64 3.89 -7.04
N GLY A 25 -0.09 5.01 -7.05
CA GLY A 25 0.45 6.31 -7.44
C GLY A 25 1.53 6.82 -6.49
N TYR A 26 1.36 6.60 -5.19
CA TYR A 26 2.37 6.94 -4.18
C TYR A 26 3.66 6.15 -4.38
N LEU A 27 3.56 4.82 -4.56
CA LEU A 27 4.71 3.95 -4.84
C LEU A 27 5.39 4.32 -6.17
N ALA A 28 4.61 4.57 -7.21
CA ALA A 28 5.12 5.03 -8.50
C ALA A 28 5.97 6.30 -8.34
N SER A 29 5.46 7.29 -7.60
CA SER A 29 6.20 8.53 -7.35
C SER A 29 7.39 8.35 -6.39
N LYS A 30 7.30 7.45 -5.41
CA LYS A 30 8.35 7.19 -4.41
C LYS A 30 9.56 6.48 -5.04
N PHE A 31 9.31 5.49 -5.89
CA PHE A 31 10.34 4.69 -6.56
C PHE A 31 10.66 5.15 -7.98
N GLY A 32 9.94 6.14 -8.51
CA GLY A 32 10.06 6.59 -9.90
C GLY A 32 9.62 5.53 -10.92
N LEU A 33 8.74 4.63 -10.51
CA LEU A 33 8.21 3.54 -11.34
C LEU A 33 6.93 3.96 -12.07
N SER A 34 6.61 3.27 -13.16
CA SER A 34 5.31 3.44 -13.81
C SER A 34 4.21 2.67 -13.05
N ILE A 35 2.97 3.17 -13.05
CA ILE A 35 1.77 2.47 -12.52
C ILE A 35 1.72 0.97 -12.89
N PRO A 36 1.94 0.55 -14.16
CA PRO A 36 1.98 -0.87 -14.51
C PRO A 36 3.13 -1.64 -13.85
N GLU A 37 4.31 -1.05 -13.69
CA GLU A 37 5.44 -1.69 -13.00
C GLU A 37 5.13 -1.91 -11.52
N VAL A 38 4.51 -0.92 -10.87
CA VAL A 38 4.09 -1.04 -9.46
C VAL A 38 3.05 -2.15 -9.31
N ARG A 39 2.07 -2.23 -10.22
CA ARG A 39 1.10 -3.35 -10.23
C ARG A 39 1.78 -4.70 -10.39
N GLN A 40 2.78 -4.82 -11.27
CA GLN A 40 3.57 -6.04 -11.40
C GLN A 40 4.42 -6.34 -10.16
N LEU A 41 4.97 -5.33 -9.52
CA LEU A 41 5.75 -5.46 -8.29
C LEU A 41 4.87 -6.00 -7.16
N ILE A 42 3.68 -5.42 -6.97
CA ILE A 42 2.69 -5.88 -6.00
C ILE A 42 2.19 -7.29 -6.34
N ALA A 43 2.00 -7.62 -7.62
CA ALA A 43 1.63 -8.97 -8.04
C ALA A 43 2.75 -10.00 -7.78
N LYS A 44 4.02 -9.57 -7.80
CA LYS A 44 5.20 -10.44 -7.65
C LYS A 44 5.65 -10.61 -6.20
N HIS A 45 5.71 -9.52 -5.43
CA HIS A 45 6.13 -9.53 -4.02
C HIS A 45 4.96 -9.66 -3.05
N GLY A 46 3.74 -9.37 -3.52
CA GLY A 46 2.57 -9.27 -2.68
C GLY A 46 2.27 -7.82 -2.32
N ASN A 47 1.08 -7.65 -1.77
CA ASN A 47 0.63 -6.46 -1.09
C ASN A 47 1.17 -6.52 0.36
N ASP A 48 2.45 -6.28 0.55
CA ASP A 48 3.00 -6.11 1.89
C ASP A 48 3.75 -4.79 1.92
N ARG A 49 3.29 -3.87 2.79
CA ARG A 49 3.74 -2.49 2.81
C ARG A 49 5.23 -2.41 3.13
N ASP A 50 5.69 -3.28 4.01
CA ASP A 50 7.09 -3.35 4.45
C ASP A 50 8.03 -3.72 3.30
N THR A 51 7.59 -4.63 2.40
CA THR A 51 8.37 -4.96 1.19
C THR A 51 8.31 -3.92 0.09
N LEU A 52 7.34 -3.01 0.14
CA LEU A 52 7.11 -1.98 -0.87
C LEU A 52 7.62 -0.60 -0.43
N GLU A 53 8.05 -0.40 0.82
CA GLU A 53 8.55 0.88 1.34
C GLU A 53 10.07 1.04 1.37
#